data_AF-A0A1B6MR57-F1
#
_entry.id   AF-A0A1B6MR57-F1
#
_cell.length_a   1.000
_cell.length_b   1.000
_cell.length_c   1.000
_cell.angle_alpha   90.00
_cell.angle_beta   90.00
_cell.angle_gamma   90.00
#
_symmetry.space_group_name_H-M   'P 1'
#
loop_
_entity.id
_entity.type
_entity.pdbx_description
1 polymer ?
#
loop_
_entity_poly.entity_id
_entity_poly.type
_entity_poly.pdbx_seq_one_letter_code
_entity_poly.pdbx_strand_id
1 'polypeptide(L)'
;RSHLQTRCQLDLRQWPWDTQTCNIQLGFWTQADTLQLILFENGTELELQKTSSEWVVERLDAESVAAKRPWLLDLGSDDGIDNILPTALTFTLVLKRASFGYVYILVIPLLVMVVMSLACFWMDTLGKEKLATNCLLLLLLSGFLLSLESSLPAPADHTPYLFRVYSWVLAVVTCATVVSVVVTNLTITSHFQPPPRILCAALSSPFLGTLFCLPKPKAREPNYSQLSEAVVGDFLSLVPECDSGANLSWAIFAVFCDRVAFILALIAYSAIFVF
;
A
#
# COMPACT_ATOMS: atom_id res chain seq x y z
N ARG A 1 -20.11 -7.72 38.92
CA ARG A 1 -18.96 -7.56 37.98
C ARG A 1 -18.54 -6.10 38.04
N SER A 2 -17.34 -5.83 38.56
CA SER A 2 -16.72 -4.50 38.46
C SER A 2 -16.13 -4.35 37.04
N HIS A 3 -16.31 -3.18 36.44
CA HIS A 3 -15.74 -2.83 35.14
C HIS A 3 -14.65 -1.77 35.36
N LEU A 4 -13.43 -2.06 34.92
CA LEU A 4 -12.31 -1.13 34.96
C LEU A 4 -12.04 -0.61 33.54
N GLN A 5 -11.99 0.70 33.37
CA GLN A 5 -11.58 1.35 32.13
C GLN A 5 -10.23 2.03 32.35
N THR A 6 -9.26 1.73 31.49
CA THR A 6 -7.91 2.29 31.56
C THR A 6 -7.53 2.88 30.21
N ARG A 7 -6.67 3.90 30.21
CA ARG A 7 -6.09 4.46 28.99
C ARG A 7 -4.75 3.80 28.74
N CYS A 8 -4.53 3.36 27.52
CA CYS A 8 -3.27 2.76 27.09
C CYS A 8 -2.85 3.42 25.77
N GLN A 9 -1.57 3.76 25.64
CA GLN A 9 -1.01 4.26 24.40
C GLN A 9 -0.68 3.05 23.51
N LEU A 10 -1.31 2.98 22.34
CA LEU A 10 -1.16 1.86 21.42
C LEU A 10 -0.05 2.15 20.42
N ASP A 11 0.83 1.18 20.18
CA ASP A 11 1.78 1.22 19.07
C ASP A 11 1.21 0.48 17.86
N LEU A 12 0.80 1.24 16.84
CA LEU A 12 0.16 0.70 15.64
C LEU A 12 1.13 0.46 14.47
N ARG A 13 2.45 0.61 14.66
CA ARG A 13 3.44 0.46 13.58
C ARG A 13 3.30 -0.84 12.80
N GLN A 14 3.12 -1.96 13.51
CA GLN A 14 3.03 -3.31 12.93
C GLN A 14 1.59 -3.82 12.82
N TRP A 15 0.59 -2.96 12.97
CA TRP A 15 -0.81 -3.36 12.83
C TRP A 15 -1.06 -4.02 11.46
N PRO A 16 -1.78 -5.16 11.39
CA PRO A 16 -2.56 -5.83 12.45
C PRO A 16 -1.79 -6.91 13.23
N TRP A 17 -0.50 -7.12 12.99
CA TRP A 17 0.36 -8.06 13.73
C TRP A 17 1.02 -7.38 14.94
N ASP A 18 0.25 -6.58 15.66
CA ASP A 18 0.72 -5.77 16.78
C ASP A 18 0.65 -6.53 18.11
N THR A 19 1.65 -6.29 18.96
CA THR A 19 1.65 -6.59 20.38
C THR A 19 1.59 -5.29 21.16
N GLN A 20 0.64 -5.20 22.09
CA GLN A 20 0.38 -4.00 22.88
C GLN A 20 0.78 -4.25 24.32
N THR A 21 1.49 -3.28 24.90
CA THR A 21 1.90 -3.30 26.31
C THR A 21 1.16 -2.21 27.05
N CYS A 22 0.26 -2.60 27.95
CA CYS A 22 -0.59 -1.68 28.67
C CYS A 22 -0.30 -1.74 30.17
N ASN A 23 0.07 -0.59 30.73
CA ASN A 23 0.39 -0.46 32.15
C ASN A 23 -0.84 0.08 32.89
N ILE A 24 -1.34 -0.68 33.85
CA ILE A 24 -2.44 -0.31 34.73
C ILE A 24 -1.86 -0.04 36.11
N GLN A 25 -1.96 1.20 36.57
CA GLN A 25 -1.50 1.59 37.91
C GLN A 25 -2.69 1.67 38.86
N LEU A 26 -2.65 0.89 39.94
CA LEU A 26 -3.58 0.95 41.06
C LEU A 26 -2.84 1.50 42.27
N GLY A 27 -3.41 2.48 42.95
CA GLY A 27 -2.79 3.08 44.13
C GLY A 27 -3.81 3.80 44.98
N PHE A 28 -3.40 4.15 46.20
CA PHE A 28 -4.24 4.91 47.11
C PHE A 28 -4.08 6.41 46.86
N TRP A 29 -5.21 7.13 46.82
CA TRP A 29 -5.21 8.58 46.68
C TRP A 29 -4.95 9.28 48.03
N THR A 30 -5.73 8.92 49.07
CA THR A 30 -5.84 9.67 50.33
C THR A 30 -4.91 9.21 51.45
N GLN A 31 -4.45 7.96 51.45
CA GLN A 31 -3.62 7.36 52.52
C GLN A 31 -2.31 6.77 51.97
N ALA A 32 -1.74 7.48 51.01
CA ALA A 32 -0.51 7.09 50.34
C ALA A 32 0.71 7.01 51.27
N ASP A 33 0.77 7.84 52.30
CA ASP A 33 1.98 7.93 53.14
C ASP A 33 1.99 6.89 54.27
N THR A 34 0.85 6.23 54.53
CA THR A 34 0.68 5.26 55.63
C THR A 34 0.41 3.84 55.16
N LEU A 35 -0.11 3.65 53.94
CA LEU A 35 -0.46 2.34 53.40
C LEU A 35 0.55 1.89 52.35
N GLN A 36 1.05 0.67 52.54
CA GLN A 36 1.95 0.01 51.61
C GLN A 36 1.19 -1.07 50.83
N LEU A 37 1.35 -1.09 49.50
CA LEU A 37 0.87 -2.17 48.65
C LEU A 37 1.99 -3.18 48.46
N ILE A 38 1.75 -4.42 48.90
CA ILE A 38 2.68 -5.54 48.72
C ILE A 38 1.99 -6.56 47.83
N LEU A 39 2.63 -6.92 46.72
CA LEU A 39 2.16 -8.00 45.88
C LEU A 39 2.48 -9.34 46.57
N PHE A 40 1.46 -10.12 46.87
CA PHE A 40 1.64 -11.46 47.44
C PHE A 40 1.56 -12.49 46.31
N GLU A 41 2.70 -12.99 45.87
CA GLU A 41 2.80 -13.97 44.79
C GLU A 41 2.59 -15.39 45.33
N ASN A 42 1.41 -15.64 45.90
CA ASN A 42 0.98 -17.01 46.19
C ASN A 42 0.28 -17.55 44.95
N GLY A 43 1.08 -18.20 44.10
CA GLY A 43 0.70 -19.09 43.00
C GLY A 43 -0.80 -19.21 42.73
N THR A 44 -1.36 -18.21 42.07
CA THR A 44 -2.49 -18.44 41.19
C THR A 44 -1.92 -18.27 39.82
N GLU A 45 -1.71 -19.37 39.09
CA GLU A 45 -1.82 -19.30 37.64
C GLU A 45 -3.12 -18.55 37.42
N LEU A 46 -3.01 -17.29 36.99
CA LEU A 46 -4.17 -16.55 36.53
C LEU A 46 -4.67 -17.40 35.39
N GLU A 47 -5.73 -18.17 35.64
CA GLU A 47 -6.50 -18.79 34.57
C GLU A 47 -6.98 -17.61 33.75
N LEU A 48 -6.16 -17.27 32.75
CA LEU A 48 -6.42 -16.28 31.75
C LEU A 48 -7.56 -16.86 30.95
N GLN A 49 -8.75 -16.68 31.50
CA GLN A 49 -9.99 -16.98 30.83
C GLN A 49 -9.82 -16.34 29.45
N LYS A 50 -10.02 -17.14 28.41
CA LYS A 50 -9.88 -16.72 27.03
C LYS A 50 -10.97 -15.70 26.74
N THR A 51 -10.74 -14.46 27.17
CA THR A 51 -11.73 -13.38 27.23
C THR A 51 -11.30 -12.31 26.24
N SER A 52 -11.44 -12.63 24.96
CA SER A 52 -11.94 -11.77 23.89
C SER A 52 -11.68 -12.47 22.56
N SER A 53 -12.55 -12.30 21.58
CA SER A 53 -12.38 -12.90 20.25
C SER A 53 -11.25 -12.24 19.44
N GLU A 54 -10.81 -11.04 19.81
CA GLU A 54 -9.84 -10.23 19.04
C GLU A 54 -8.45 -10.14 19.71
N TRP A 55 -8.36 -10.26 21.03
CA TRP A 55 -7.10 -10.13 21.77
C TRP A 55 -6.79 -11.38 22.59
N VAL A 56 -5.55 -11.86 22.45
CA VAL A 56 -4.98 -12.95 23.23
C VAL A 56 -4.03 -12.33 24.25
N VAL A 57 -4.22 -12.64 25.53
CA VAL A 57 -3.28 -12.21 26.58
C VAL A 57 -2.08 -13.15 26.54
N GLU A 58 -0.90 -12.62 26.22
CA GLU A 58 0.35 -13.40 26.20
C GLU A 58 1.03 -13.40 27.58
N ARG A 59 0.96 -12.28 28.30
CA ARG A 59 1.59 -12.12 29.60
C ARG A 59 0.83 -11.11 30.46
N LEU A 60 0.81 -11.37 31.76
CA LEU A 60 0.35 -10.44 32.79
C LEU A 60 1.38 -10.47 33.91
N ASP A 61 2.16 -9.39 34.02
CA ASP A 61 3.10 -9.21 35.13
C ASP A 61 2.56 -8.14 36.08
N ALA A 62 2.93 -8.24 37.35
CA ALA A 62 2.57 -7.27 38.37
C ALA A 62 3.82 -6.89 39.17
N GLU A 63 4.04 -5.59 39.36
CA GLU A 63 5.18 -5.07 40.11
C GLU A 63 4.70 -3.99 41.09
N SER A 64 5.11 -4.10 42.36
CA SER A 64 4.90 -3.05 43.35
C SER A 64 5.93 -1.95 43.14
N VAL A 65 5.47 -0.74 42.78
CA VAL A 65 6.34 0.39 42.46
C VAL A 65 6.18 1.50 43.52
N ALA A 66 7.32 2.00 44.00
CA ALA A 66 7.42 3.24 44.76
C ALA A 66 7.05 4.42 43.85
N ALA A 67 5.83 4.94 44.03
CA ALA A 67 5.34 6.09 43.26
C ALA A 67 6.14 7.34 43.66
N LYS A 68 7.11 7.73 42.83
CA LYS A 68 7.81 9.02 42.99
C LYS A 68 6.80 10.15 42.76
N ARG A 69 6.49 10.91 43.80
CA ARG A 69 5.60 12.08 43.74
C ARG A 69 6.45 13.34 43.61
N PRO A 70 6.63 13.90 42.40
CA PRO A 70 7.47 15.09 42.22
C PRO A 70 6.93 16.31 42.97
N TRP A 71 5.62 16.40 43.22
CA TRP A 71 5.00 17.48 44.00
C TRP A 71 5.18 17.36 45.52
N LEU A 72 5.68 16.23 46.03
CA LEU A 72 5.99 16.06 47.45
C LEU A 72 7.42 16.53 47.78
N LEU A 73 8.29 16.69 46.77
CA LEU A 73 9.66 17.21 46.93
C LEU A 73 9.68 18.69 47.32
N ASP A 74 8.62 19.44 47.02
CA ASP A 74 8.49 20.86 47.39
C ASP A 74 8.06 21.07 48.86
N LEU A 75 7.62 20.01 49.55
CA LEU A 75 7.26 20.03 50.97
C LEU A 75 8.44 19.48 51.77
N GLY A 76 9.41 20.36 52.03
CA GLY A 76 10.72 20.04 52.56
C GLY A 76 10.75 19.02 53.71
N SER A 77 11.57 17.99 53.53
CA SER A 77 12.30 17.37 54.64
C SER A 77 13.74 17.18 54.18
N ASP A 78 14.66 17.78 54.94
CA ASP A 78 16.11 17.82 54.74
C ASP A 78 16.80 16.51 55.22
N ASP A 79 16.03 15.46 55.46
CA ASP A 79 16.54 14.16 55.86
C ASP A 79 16.65 13.29 54.61
N GLY A 80 17.85 13.23 54.05
CA GLY A 80 18.24 12.45 52.87
C GLY A 80 18.12 10.93 53.05
N ILE A 81 16.94 10.45 53.42
CA ILE A 81 16.59 9.03 53.46
C ILE A 81 15.45 8.82 52.48
N ASP A 82 15.80 8.31 51.31
CA ASP A 82 14.94 7.90 50.20
C ASP A 82 14.02 6.70 50.57
N ASN A 83 13.31 6.75 51.71
CA ASN A 83 12.34 5.73 52.10
C ASN A 83 11.00 5.95 51.39
N ILE A 84 11.02 5.86 50.06
CA ILE A 84 9.82 5.95 49.23
C ILE A 84 9.12 4.58 49.31
N LEU A 85 8.13 4.45 50.21
CA LEU A 85 7.32 3.25 50.35
C LEU A 85 6.55 2.95 49.03
N PRO A 86 6.40 1.67 48.61
CA PRO A 86 5.62 1.32 47.43
C PRO A 86 4.15 1.64 47.61
N THR A 87 3.74 2.76 47.01
CA THR A 87 2.40 3.34 47.12
C THR A 87 1.47 2.97 45.97
N ALA A 88 2.02 2.38 44.91
CA ALA A 88 1.29 1.98 43.72
C ALA A 88 1.69 0.58 43.28
N LEU A 89 0.73 -0.16 42.75
CA LEU A 89 0.91 -1.44 42.09
C LEU A 89 0.73 -1.22 40.59
N THR A 90 1.72 -1.59 39.79
CA THR A 90 1.66 -1.52 38.33
C THR A 90 1.46 -2.92 37.78
N PHE A 91 0.36 -3.13 37.07
CA PHE A 91 0.12 -4.33 36.27
C PHE A 91 0.50 -4.05 34.82
N THR A 92 1.36 -4.87 34.25
CA THR A 92 1.74 -4.77 32.84
C THR A 92 1.09 -5.91 32.07
N LEU A 93 0.13 -5.55 31.22
CA LEU A 93 -0.61 -6.46 30.36
C LEU A 93 0.01 -6.46 28.97
N VAL A 94 0.46 -7.64 28.53
CA VAL A 94 0.93 -7.86 27.16
C VAL A 94 -0.19 -8.55 26.37
N LEU A 95 -0.77 -7.80 25.43
CA LEU A 95 -1.89 -8.21 24.61
C LEU A 95 -1.43 -8.39 23.16
N LYS A 96 -1.80 -9.51 22.53
CA LYS A 96 -1.54 -9.77 21.12
C LYS A 96 -2.84 -9.81 20.34
N ARG A 97 -2.90 -9.10 19.22
CA ARG A 97 -4.08 -9.11 18.36
C ARG A 97 -4.17 -10.42 17.58
N ALA A 98 -5.36 -11.00 17.52
CA ALA A 98 -5.70 -12.11 16.64
C ALA A 98 -5.84 -11.61 15.19
N SER A 99 -4.71 -11.47 14.50
CA SER A 99 -4.61 -10.82 13.19
C SER A 99 -5.15 -11.63 12.01
N PHE A 100 -5.47 -12.92 12.20
CA PHE A 100 -5.75 -13.84 11.09
C PHE A 100 -6.92 -13.38 10.20
N GLY A 101 -8.01 -12.87 10.79
CA GLY A 101 -9.16 -12.36 10.02
C GLY A 101 -8.83 -11.11 9.19
N TYR A 102 -8.00 -10.21 9.72
CA TYR A 102 -7.58 -8.99 9.03
C TYR A 102 -6.75 -9.30 7.78
N VAL A 103 -5.97 -10.39 7.79
CA VAL A 103 -5.21 -10.83 6.61
C VAL A 103 -6.14 -11.15 5.44
N TYR A 104 -7.22 -11.90 5.66
CA TYR A 104 -8.16 -12.24 4.59
C TYR A 104 -8.92 -11.03 4.04
N ILE A 105 -9.26 -10.07 4.91
CA ILE A 105 -10.09 -8.93 4.53
C ILE A 105 -9.27 -7.80 3.91
N LEU A 106 -8.00 -7.65 4.28
CA LEU A 106 -7.15 -6.55 3.82
C LEU A 106 -6.11 -7.03 2.80
N VAL A 107 -5.34 -8.07 3.12
CA VAL A 107 -4.21 -8.48 2.27
C VAL A 107 -4.68 -9.12 0.97
N ILE A 108 -5.71 -9.96 1.00
CA ILE A 108 -6.19 -10.65 -0.22
C ILE A 108 -6.73 -9.65 -1.26
N PRO A 109 -7.65 -8.71 -0.93
CA PRO A 109 -8.09 -7.72 -1.90
C PRO A 109 -6.94 -6.87 -2.45
N LEU A 110 -5.95 -6.52 -1.62
CA LEU A 110 -4.76 -5.81 -2.09
C LEU A 110 -4.00 -6.59 -3.16
N LEU A 111 -3.75 -7.88 -2.94
CA LEU A 111 -3.07 -8.74 -3.92
C LEU A 111 -3.86 -8.84 -5.24
N VAL A 112 -5.18 -8.98 -5.17
CA VAL A 112 -6.05 -8.99 -6.35
C VAL A 112 -5.92 -7.67 -7.12
N MET A 113 -5.93 -6.54 -6.42
CA MET A 113 -5.79 -5.21 -7.01
C MET A 113 -4.44 -5.01 -7.71
N VAL A 114 -3.35 -5.50 -7.12
CA VAL A 114 -2.00 -5.45 -7.71
C VAL A 114 -1.91 -6.35 -8.95
N VAL A 115 -2.48 -7.55 -8.91
CA VAL A 115 -2.52 -8.43 -10.10
C VAL A 115 -3.35 -7.79 -11.22
N MET A 116 -4.49 -7.20 -10.88
CA MET A 116 -5.33 -6.50 -11.85
C MET A 116 -4.62 -5.28 -12.45
N SER A 117 -3.90 -4.49 -11.65
CA SER A 117 -3.14 -3.33 -12.15
C SER A 117 -2.02 -3.76 -13.11
N LEU A 118 -1.33 -4.87 -12.80
CA LEU A 118 -0.33 -5.46 -13.70
C LEU A 118 -0.96 -5.98 -15.00
N ALA A 119 -2.15 -6.59 -14.92
CA ALA A 119 -2.88 -7.05 -16.09
C ALA A 119 -3.33 -5.89 -17.00
N CYS A 120 -3.64 -4.71 -16.45
CA CYS A 120 -4.00 -3.53 -17.24
C CYS A 120 -2.92 -3.07 -18.23
N PHE A 121 -1.63 -3.30 -17.93
CA PHE A 121 -0.53 -3.00 -18.88
C PHE A 121 -0.45 -3.96 -20.07
N TRP A 122 -1.08 -5.14 -19.97
CA TRP A 122 -1.15 -6.11 -21.06
C TRP A 122 -2.41 -5.96 -21.90
N MET A 123 -3.37 -5.17 -21.44
CA MET A 123 -4.60 -4.86 -22.16
C MET A 123 -4.31 -3.92 -23.33
N ASP A 124 -5.05 -4.10 -24.42
CA ASP A 124 -4.86 -3.29 -25.63
C ASP A 124 -5.10 -1.80 -25.38
N THR A 125 -4.13 -0.98 -25.77
CA THR A 125 -4.11 0.49 -25.65
C THR A 125 -5.22 1.20 -26.43
N LEU A 126 -5.82 0.53 -27.42
CA LEU A 126 -6.94 1.04 -28.20
C LEU A 126 -8.30 0.85 -27.50
N GLY A 127 -8.37 -0.07 -26.54
CA GLY A 127 -9.59 -0.34 -25.78
C GLY A 127 -9.83 0.72 -24.70
N LYS A 128 -11.01 1.37 -24.72
CA LYS A 128 -11.45 2.28 -23.65
C LYS A 128 -11.53 1.61 -22.26
N GLU A 129 -11.59 0.28 -22.26
CA GLU A 129 -11.68 -0.57 -21.07
C GLU A 129 -10.43 -0.47 -20.17
N LYS A 130 -9.25 -0.23 -20.74
CA LYS A 130 -8.00 -0.09 -19.96
C LYS A 130 -8.08 1.10 -19.00
N LEU A 131 -8.49 2.27 -19.49
CA LEU A 131 -8.62 3.47 -18.68
C LEU A 131 -9.73 3.30 -17.62
N ALA A 132 -10.86 2.73 -18.00
CA ALA A 132 -11.97 2.48 -17.07
C ALA A 132 -11.55 1.55 -15.92
N THR A 133 -10.82 0.48 -16.21
CA THR A 133 -10.32 -0.46 -15.21
C THR A 133 -9.34 0.22 -14.25
N ASN A 134 -8.41 1.01 -14.78
CA ASN A 134 -7.47 1.80 -13.98
C ASN A 134 -8.16 2.81 -13.05
N CYS A 135 -9.18 3.52 -13.53
CA CYS A 135 -9.99 4.42 -12.70
C CYS A 135 -10.77 3.68 -11.60
N LEU A 136 -11.33 2.51 -11.93
CA LEU A 136 -12.00 1.65 -10.94
C LEU A 136 -11.01 1.18 -9.86
N LEU A 137 -9.79 0.81 -10.25
CA LEU A 137 -8.74 0.42 -9.30
C LEU A 137 -8.39 1.56 -8.34
N LEU A 138 -8.25 2.79 -8.85
CA LEU A 138 -8.02 3.97 -7.99
C LEU A 138 -9.15 4.19 -6.99
N LEU A 139 -10.40 4.08 -7.43
CA LEU A 139 -11.57 4.29 -6.59
C LEU A 139 -11.67 3.23 -5.49
N LEU A 140 -11.51 1.96 -5.85
CA LEU A 140 -11.52 0.85 -4.90
C LEU A 140 -10.40 1.00 -3.87
N LEU A 141 -9.18 1.31 -4.31
CA LEU A 141 -8.03 1.46 -3.40
C LEU A 141 -8.19 2.65 -2.44
N SER A 142 -8.74 3.76 -2.94
CA SER A 142 -9.08 4.92 -2.10
C SER A 142 -10.17 4.57 -1.08
N GLY A 143 -11.20 3.82 -1.49
CA GLY A 143 -12.23 3.30 -0.59
C GLY A 143 -11.67 2.38 0.49
N PHE A 144 -10.72 1.50 0.16
CA PHE A 144 -10.04 0.67 1.16
C PHE A 144 -9.22 1.49 2.15
N LEU A 145 -8.50 2.53 1.69
CA LEU A 145 -7.77 3.44 2.59
C LEU A 145 -8.70 4.17 3.56
N LEU A 146 -9.85 4.65 3.09
CA LEU A 146 -10.87 5.29 3.96
C LEU A 146 -11.46 4.28 4.96
N SER A 147 -11.70 3.04 4.53
CA SER A 147 -12.16 1.97 5.41
C SER A 147 -11.13 1.65 6.50
N LEU A 148 -9.84 1.60 6.14
CA LEU A 148 -8.73 1.42 7.08
C LEU A 148 -8.66 2.57 8.09
N GLU A 149 -8.78 3.81 7.63
CA GLU A 149 -8.80 4.99 8.50
C GLU A 149 -9.93 4.91 9.53
N SER A 150 -11.13 4.52 9.11
CA SER A 150 -12.28 4.38 10.03
C SER A 150 -12.13 3.26 11.06
N SER A 151 -11.28 2.27 10.79
CA SER A 151 -11.03 1.12 11.66
C SER A 151 -9.93 1.37 12.70
N LEU A 152 -9.09 2.38 12.48
CA LEU A 152 -7.96 2.71 13.34
C LEU A 152 -8.34 3.88 14.28
N PRO A 153 -7.95 3.83 15.57
CA PRO A 153 -8.09 5.00 16.42
C PRO A 153 -7.18 6.15 15.92
N ALA A 154 -7.73 7.36 15.86
CA ALA A 154 -7.03 8.57 15.40
C ALA A 154 -6.00 9.12 16.41
N PRO A 155 -5.10 10.01 15.98
CA PRO A 155 -3.89 9.69 15.22
C PRO A 155 -2.86 8.95 16.10
N ALA A 156 -2.38 7.81 15.62
CA ALA A 156 -1.19 7.18 16.21
C ALA A 156 0.06 8.02 15.93
N ASP A 157 1.01 8.05 16.85
CA ASP A 157 2.32 8.71 16.68
C ASP A 157 3.07 8.24 15.43
N HIS A 158 2.69 7.08 14.90
CA HIS A 158 3.30 6.44 13.74
C HIS A 158 2.26 5.88 12.78
N THR A 159 2.52 6.02 11.49
CA THR A 159 1.68 5.44 10.42
C THR A 159 1.82 3.91 10.40
N PRO A 160 0.70 3.15 10.46
CA PRO A 160 0.72 1.70 10.35
C PRO A 160 1.36 1.21 9.05
N TYR A 161 2.04 0.07 9.13
CA TYR A 161 2.69 -0.57 7.99
C TYR A 161 1.74 -0.79 6.81
N LEU A 162 0.56 -1.37 7.09
CA LEU A 162 -0.41 -1.70 6.04
C LEU A 162 -0.96 -0.44 5.34
N PHE A 163 -1.18 0.64 6.09
CA PHE A 163 -1.58 1.94 5.51
C PHE A 163 -0.52 2.50 4.55
N ARG A 164 0.77 2.36 4.92
CA ARG A 164 1.90 2.76 4.08
C ARG A 164 1.97 1.97 2.78
N VAL A 165 1.78 0.64 2.85
CA VAL A 165 1.75 -0.24 1.67
C VAL A 165 0.63 0.16 0.71
N TYR A 166 -0.60 0.34 1.21
CA TYR A 166 -1.73 0.79 0.39
C TYR A 166 -1.49 2.15 -0.26
N SER A 167 -0.87 3.08 0.46
CA SER A 167 -0.53 4.42 -0.06
C SER A 167 0.49 4.34 -1.20
N TRP A 168 1.51 3.50 -1.09
CA TRP A 168 2.47 3.28 -2.17
C TRP A 168 1.84 2.60 -3.39
N VAL A 169 0.98 1.60 -3.17
CA VAL A 169 0.22 0.97 -4.26
C VAL A 169 -0.64 2.01 -4.98
N LEU A 170 -1.26 2.95 -4.25
CA LEU A 170 -2.07 4.03 -4.83
C LEU A 170 -1.23 4.97 -5.70
N ALA A 171 -0.04 5.33 -5.23
CA ALA A 171 0.90 6.13 -6.01
C ALA A 171 1.29 5.43 -7.31
N VAL A 172 1.64 4.13 -7.26
CA VAL A 172 1.99 3.34 -8.46
C VAL A 172 0.82 3.26 -9.44
N VAL A 173 -0.39 2.97 -8.96
CA VAL A 173 -1.59 2.91 -9.82
C VAL A 173 -1.87 4.26 -10.45
N THR A 174 -1.69 5.38 -9.71
CA THR A 174 -1.89 6.73 -10.25
C THR A 174 -0.85 7.07 -11.32
N CYS A 175 0.43 6.72 -11.11
CA CYS A 175 1.44 6.86 -12.15
C CYS A 175 1.08 6.01 -13.39
N ALA A 176 0.59 4.78 -13.18
CA ALA A 176 0.15 3.90 -14.27
C ALA A 176 -1.05 4.47 -15.05
N THR A 177 -2.01 5.10 -14.37
CA THR A 177 -3.16 5.73 -15.03
C THR A 177 -2.73 6.92 -15.87
N VAL A 178 -1.83 7.78 -15.36
CA VAL A 178 -1.27 8.92 -16.11
C VAL A 178 -0.53 8.44 -17.35
N VAL A 179 0.34 7.43 -17.23
CA VAL A 179 1.02 6.82 -18.38
C VAL A 179 0.00 6.27 -19.38
N SER A 180 -1.03 5.57 -18.91
CA SER A 180 -2.09 5.03 -19.78
C SER A 180 -2.82 6.13 -20.56
N VAL A 181 -3.13 7.27 -19.92
CA VAL A 181 -3.74 8.42 -20.61
C VAL A 181 -2.81 9.00 -21.67
N VAL A 182 -1.52 9.15 -21.36
CA VAL A 182 -0.52 9.64 -22.34
C VAL A 182 -0.41 8.68 -23.52
N VAL A 183 -0.29 7.38 -23.25
CA VAL A 183 -0.22 6.32 -24.26
C VAL A 183 -1.47 6.31 -25.14
N THR A 184 -2.67 6.37 -24.55
CA THR A 184 -3.94 6.42 -25.31
C THR A 184 -4.07 7.72 -26.11
N ASN A 185 -3.61 8.85 -25.58
CA ASN A 185 -3.63 10.10 -26.34
C ASN A 185 -2.73 9.99 -27.59
N LEU A 186 -1.51 9.45 -27.43
CA LEU A 186 -0.56 9.22 -28.53
C LEU A 186 -1.07 8.25 -29.60
N THR A 187 -1.91 7.27 -29.24
CA THR A 187 -2.48 6.32 -30.21
C THR A 187 -3.69 6.88 -30.97
N ILE A 188 -4.47 7.77 -30.35
CA ILE A 188 -5.67 8.36 -30.95
C ILE A 188 -5.32 9.60 -31.79
N THR A 189 -4.32 10.40 -31.40
CA THR A 189 -3.94 11.58 -32.18
C THR A 189 -3.31 11.17 -33.51
N SER A 190 -3.94 11.59 -34.62
CA SER A 190 -3.34 11.41 -35.94
C SER A 190 -2.08 12.27 -36.04
N HIS A 191 -0.94 11.61 -36.21
CA HIS A 191 0.36 12.28 -36.25
C HIS A 191 0.85 12.39 -37.70
N PHE A 192 0.88 13.61 -38.21
CA PHE A 192 1.45 13.92 -39.53
C PHE A 192 2.98 13.78 -39.60
N GLN A 193 3.66 13.78 -38.44
CA GLN A 193 5.12 13.63 -38.36
C GLN A 193 5.49 12.32 -37.66
N PRO A 194 6.44 11.55 -38.21
CA PRO A 194 6.94 10.36 -37.54
C PRO A 194 7.72 10.74 -36.27
N PRO A 195 7.84 9.82 -35.29
CA PRO A 195 8.63 10.06 -34.09
C PRO A 195 10.11 10.35 -34.44
N PRO A 196 10.84 11.06 -33.55
CA PRO A 196 12.22 11.46 -33.81
C PRO A 196 13.09 10.27 -34.19
N ARG A 197 14.01 10.45 -35.15
CA ARG A 197 14.80 9.37 -35.79
C ARG A 197 15.56 8.46 -34.81
N ILE A 198 15.99 9.00 -33.67
CA ILE A 198 16.68 8.27 -32.60
C ILE A 198 15.75 7.22 -31.97
N LEU A 199 14.46 7.56 -31.82
CA LEU A 199 13.43 6.69 -31.29
C LEU A 199 13.12 5.54 -32.25
N CYS A 200 13.00 5.83 -33.55
CA CYS A 200 12.83 4.82 -34.59
C CYS A 200 14.02 3.86 -34.66
N ALA A 201 15.26 4.37 -34.53
CA ALA A 201 16.45 3.54 -34.49
C ALA A 201 16.50 2.62 -33.26
N ALA A 202 16.06 3.12 -32.09
CA ALA A 202 15.96 2.32 -30.87
C ALA A 202 14.88 1.23 -30.98
N LEU A 203 13.68 1.59 -31.46
CA LEU A 203 12.54 0.68 -31.66
C LEU A 203 12.81 -0.39 -32.74
N SER A 204 13.63 -0.07 -33.74
CA SER A 204 14.03 -1.01 -34.80
C SER A 204 15.15 -1.97 -34.37
N SER A 205 15.75 -1.79 -33.19
CA SER A 205 16.81 -2.69 -32.75
C SER A 205 16.24 -4.06 -32.37
N PRO A 206 16.85 -5.18 -32.82
CA PRO A 206 16.34 -6.52 -32.55
C PRO A 206 16.35 -6.86 -31.05
N PHE A 207 17.26 -6.23 -30.29
CA PHE A 207 17.36 -6.40 -28.84
C PHE A 207 16.11 -5.88 -28.11
N LEU A 208 15.66 -4.64 -28.41
CA LEU A 208 14.46 -4.06 -27.82
C LEU A 208 13.18 -4.74 -28.30
N GLY A 209 13.12 -5.16 -29.57
CA GLY A 209 11.99 -5.91 -30.12
C GLY A 209 11.76 -7.27 -29.45
N THR A 210 12.84 -8.01 -29.16
CA THR A 210 12.76 -9.30 -28.48
C THR A 210 12.57 -9.17 -26.96
N LEU A 211 13.17 -8.16 -26.32
CA LEU A 211 13.03 -7.94 -24.88
C LEU A 211 11.63 -7.47 -24.48
N PHE A 212 10.99 -6.64 -25.30
CA PHE A 212 9.68 -6.04 -25.00
C PHE A 212 8.51 -6.68 -25.76
N CYS A 213 8.75 -7.80 -26.48
CA CYS A 213 7.75 -8.51 -27.28
C CYS A 213 6.91 -7.58 -28.17
N LEU A 214 7.59 -6.68 -28.89
CA LEU A 214 6.91 -5.72 -29.75
C LEU A 214 6.27 -6.44 -30.95
N PRO A 215 5.02 -6.11 -31.33
CA PRO A 215 4.43 -6.61 -32.57
C PRO A 215 5.33 -6.25 -33.74
N LYS A 216 5.81 -7.25 -34.49
CA LYS A 216 6.56 -6.99 -35.72
C LYS A 216 5.61 -6.30 -36.71
N PRO A 217 6.04 -5.19 -37.37
CA PRO A 217 5.22 -4.58 -38.41
C PRO A 217 4.98 -5.63 -39.51
N LYS A 218 3.73 -6.06 -39.67
CA LYS A 218 3.33 -6.85 -40.83
C LYS A 218 3.36 -5.91 -42.02
N ALA A 219 4.38 -6.05 -42.86
CA ALA A 219 4.32 -5.48 -44.20
C ALA A 219 3.09 -6.08 -44.89
N ARG A 220 2.13 -5.24 -45.26
CA ARG A 220 1.02 -5.66 -46.12
C ARG A 220 1.66 -5.93 -47.48
N GLU A 221 1.85 -7.20 -47.85
CA GLU A 221 2.23 -7.55 -49.21
C GLU A 221 1.17 -6.97 -50.15
N PRO A 222 1.54 -6.13 -51.13
CA PRO A 222 0.60 -5.68 -52.14
C PRO A 222 0.17 -6.90 -52.96
N ASN A 223 -1.12 -7.24 -52.90
CA ASN A 223 -1.73 -8.22 -53.80
C ASN A 223 -1.70 -7.65 -55.24
N TYR A 224 -0.63 -7.92 -55.98
CA TYR A 224 -0.49 -7.53 -57.38
C TYR A 224 -1.39 -8.31 -58.35
N SER A 225 -2.16 -9.30 -57.87
CA SER A 225 -2.95 -10.20 -58.71
C SER A 225 -4.33 -9.68 -59.13
N GLN A 226 -4.67 -8.41 -58.86
CA GLN A 226 -5.97 -7.83 -59.26
C GLN A 226 -5.89 -6.52 -60.08
N LEU A 227 -4.70 -6.10 -60.54
CA LEU A 227 -4.60 -4.90 -61.38
C LEU A 227 -4.80 -5.28 -62.86
N SER A 228 -6.02 -5.18 -63.36
CA SER A 228 -6.29 -5.22 -64.80
C SER A 228 -5.86 -3.89 -65.46
N GLU A 229 -5.28 -3.98 -66.65
CA GLU A 229 -4.63 -2.90 -67.42
C GLU A 229 -5.58 -1.79 -67.96
N ALA A 230 -6.78 -1.60 -67.40
CA ALA A 230 -7.79 -0.72 -67.99
C ALA A 230 -7.92 0.69 -67.37
N VAL A 231 -7.10 1.07 -66.37
CA VAL A 231 -7.19 2.39 -65.72
C VAL A 231 -5.80 3.03 -65.56
N VAL A 232 -5.06 3.13 -66.67
CA VAL A 232 -3.73 3.78 -66.72
C VAL A 232 -3.83 5.30 -66.94
N GLY A 233 -5.04 5.88 -66.99
CA GLY A 233 -5.25 7.26 -67.45
C GLY A 233 -5.25 8.37 -66.40
N ASP A 234 -5.98 8.26 -65.29
CA ASP A 234 -6.53 9.50 -64.67
C ASP A 234 -6.66 9.51 -63.14
N PHE A 235 -5.99 8.63 -62.40
CA PHE A 235 -6.06 8.62 -60.91
C PHE A 235 -4.70 8.59 -60.22
N LEU A 236 -3.71 9.27 -60.81
CA LEU A 236 -2.35 9.41 -60.24
C LEU A 236 -2.24 10.58 -59.24
N SER A 237 -3.33 10.94 -58.56
CA SER A 237 -3.30 11.91 -57.47
C SER A 237 -4.51 11.73 -56.56
N LEU A 238 -4.27 11.69 -55.24
CA LEU A 238 -5.23 11.79 -54.13
C LEU A 238 -5.57 10.51 -53.33
N VAL A 239 -4.58 9.70 -52.99
CA VAL A 239 -4.63 8.98 -51.70
C VAL A 239 -3.28 9.16 -50.99
N PRO A 240 -3.22 9.83 -49.82
CA PRO A 240 -1.95 10.04 -49.12
C PRO A 240 -1.52 8.73 -48.44
N GLU A 241 -0.67 7.96 -49.11
CA GLU A 241 -0.01 6.75 -48.57
C GLU A 241 0.99 7.04 -47.42
N CYS A 242 1.17 8.30 -47.01
CA CYS A 242 2.04 8.69 -45.89
C CYS A 242 1.36 8.59 -44.50
N ASP A 243 0.02 8.59 -44.41
CA ASP A 243 -0.70 8.59 -43.12
C ASP A 243 -0.63 7.25 -42.36
N SER A 244 -0.38 6.13 -43.07
CA SER A 244 -0.36 4.79 -42.47
C SER A 244 0.94 4.49 -41.71
N GLY A 245 2.09 4.98 -42.22
CA GLY A 245 3.41 4.67 -41.66
C GLY A 245 3.72 5.41 -40.35
N ALA A 246 3.40 6.71 -40.29
CA ALA A 246 3.63 7.51 -39.09
C ALA A 246 2.75 7.01 -37.92
N ASN A 247 1.46 6.80 -38.15
CA ASN A 247 0.53 6.31 -37.14
C ASN A 247 0.89 4.90 -36.64
N LEU A 248 1.37 4.00 -37.52
CA LEU A 248 1.89 2.69 -37.10
C LEU A 248 3.13 2.80 -36.20
N SER A 249 4.05 3.71 -36.52
CA SER A 249 5.26 3.92 -35.71
C SER A 249 4.97 4.49 -34.32
N TRP A 250 3.97 5.38 -34.20
CA TRP A 250 3.48 5.90 -32.92
C TRP A 250 2.77 4.82 -32.10
N ALA A 251 2.00 3.93 -32.73
CA ALA A 251 1.39 2.79 -32.05
C ALA A 251 2.43 1.82 -31.48
N ILE A 252 3.52 1.53 -32.21
CA ILE A 252 4.61 0.70 -31.71
C ILE A 252 5.34 1.37 -30.54
N PHE A 253 5.56 2.69 -30.61
CA PHE A 253 6.14 3.45 -29.50
C PHE A 253 5.23 3.47 -28.26
N ALA A 254 3.93 3.60 -28.44
CA ALA A 254 2.94 3.51 -27.38
C ALA A 254 3.01 2.16 -26.65
N VAL A 255 3.09 1.04 -27.38
CA VAL A 255 3.29 -0.30 -26.79
C VAL A 255 4.62 -0.38 -26.04
N PHE A 256 5.70 0.17 -26.58
CA PHE A 256 6.99 0.19 -25.91
C PHE A 256 6.94 0.92 -24.56
N CYS A 257 6.35 2.12 -24.51
CA CYS A 257 6.16 2.88 -23.27
C CYS A 257 5.35 2.09 -22.23
N ASP A 258 4.28 1.42 -22.66
CA ASP A 258 3.45 0.58 -21.79
C ASP A 258 4.24 -0.58 -21.17
N ARG A 259 5.11 -1.23 -21.95
CA ARG A 259 5.94 -2.35 -21.46
C ARG A 259 7.06 -1.89 -20.54
N VAL A 260 7.65 -0.72 -20.80
CA VAL A 260 8.60 -0.09 -19.86
C VAL A 260 7.90 0.23 -18.55
N ALA A 261 6.70 0.81 -18.61
CA ALA A 261 5.90 1.12 -17.43
C ALA A 261 5.53 -0.15 -16.64
N PHE A 262 5.23 -1.25 -17.31
CA PHE A 262 5.01 -2.55 -16.66
C PHE A 262 6.23 -3.02 -15.86
N ILE A 263 7.44 -2.96 -16.45
CA ILE A 263 8.67 -3.37 -15.75
C ILE A 263 8.93 -2.46 -14.55
N LEU A 264 8.77 -1.15 -14.70
CA LEU A 264 8.91 -0.20 -13.60
C LEU A 264 7.89 -0.44 -12.48
N ALA A 265 6.63 -0.72 -12.83
CA ALA A 265 5.59 -1.08 -11.87
C ALA A 265 5.90 -2.39 -11.15
N LEU A 266 6.43 -3.40 -11.85
CA LEU A 266 6.83 -4.67 -11.27
C LEU A 266 7.98 -4.51 -10.26
N ILE A 267 8.98 -3.68 -10.59
CA ILE A 267 10.08 -3.32 -9.67
C ILE A 267 9.55 -2.53 -8.48
N ALA A 268 8.62 -1.59 -8.69
CA ALA A 268 8.02 -0.82 -7.61
C ALA A 268 7.22 -1.72 -6.67
N TYR A 269 6.40 -2.64 -7.18
CA TYR A 269 5.66 -3.58 -6.35
C TYR A 269 6.58 -4.53 -5.59
N SER A 270 7.64 -5.06 -6.21
CA SER A 270 8.58 -5.92 -5.49
C SER A 270 9.30 -5.16 -4.37
N ALA A 271 9.66 -3.89 -4.58
CA ALA A 271 10.20 -3.05 -3.51
C ALA A 271 9.18 -2.82 -2.38
N ILE A 272 7.91 -2.55 -2.70
CA ILE A 272 6.86 -2.30 -1.70
C ILE A 272 6.54 -3.53 -0.83
N PHE A 273 6.64 -4.74 -1.38
CA PHE A 273 6.36 -5.97 -0.60
C PHE A 273 7.58 -6.50 0.16
N VAL A 274 8.80 -6.08 -0.22
CA VAL A 274 10.05 -6.46 0.46
C VAL A 274 10.38 -5.53 1.64
N PHE A 275 9.97 -4.25 1.57
CA PHE A 275 10.21 -3.21 2.59
C PHE A 275 8.97 -2.84 3.39
#